data_AF-A0A929FM99-F1
#
_entry.id   AF-A0A929FM99-F1
#
_cell.length_a   1.000
_cell.length_b   1.000
_cell.length_c   1.000
_cell.angle_alpha   90.00
_cell.angle_beta   90.00
_cell.angle_gamma   90.00
#
_symmetry.space_group_name_H-M   'P 1'
#
loop_
_entity.id
_entity.type
_entity.pdbx_description
1 polymer ?
#
loop_
_entity_poly.entity_id
_entity_poly.type
_entity_poly.pdbx_seq_one_letter_code
_entity_poly.pdbx_strand_id
1 'polypeptide(L)'
;MDKVKILNIFIDNLSMSEFLEDLEFGIVFTPNVDHLVKLQKDQEFRQAYDCADYKVCDSQLILFLSKLLGSPIKERVSGSDLFPAFCQHHKNNENIKIFLLGAAEGVALKAQYQINQKIGRQIIADVHSPSFGFEKNEKECQEIIGIINQSGATVLAVGVGSPKQEKFISKYKKYFPKIKIFLAIGATIDFEAGNVKRAPRWLSNSGLEWLYRLLSEPKRLWKRYLFEDVIFFWLVLKQKFNFYVEPFMESISTEENFNFQVTFSNNTAVMRLPDRLTVIEAVTWKNTYQDLLQESLKFKEIVLDFSQTKFIDSSAIGVLISNYKRTVERGIELLLRGVNPTVMAVLEMTGLDQILTIESPRQRKSLTNPVSWPKCQLPTTHPSVRSGLKRFLDILGAIVGLGITAVVFVPIVIAIKLDNPGPIFFSQIRCGWMGQQFRIWKFRSMCVGAERLQDDIDNHADGKIFKNENDPRITRVGRFLRKTSLDELPQFWNVLKGEMSLVGTRPPIPKEVEIYDVPEWQRLDVKPGMTGEWQVNGRSKIRNFEDIIKLDLRYQENWSLMHDLKLIVKTITVVFDKDSGGGF
;
A
#
# COMPACT_ATOMS: atom_id res chain seq x y z
N MET A 1 11.38 -8.06 27.50
CA MET A 1 12.25 -6.98 27.00
C MET A 1 11.39 -5.80 26.61
N ASP A 2 11.71 -4.61 27.09
CA ASP A 2 11.00 -3.39 26.69
C ASP A 2 11.29 -3.08 25.22
N LYS A 3 10.24 -2.77 24.46
CA LYS A 3 10.33 -2.41 23.04
C LYS A 3 9.74 -1.03 22.82
N VAL A 4 10.40 -0.22 21.99
CA VAL A 4 9.96 1.12 21.61
C VAL A 4 9.43 1.08 20.18
N LYS A 5 8.15 1.39 19.98
CA LYS A 5 7.56 1.49 18.64
C LYS A 5 8.01 2.79 17.98
N ILE A 6 8.73 2.69 16.87
CA ILE A 6 9.09 3.82 16.01
C ILE A 6 8.59 3.53 14.61
N LEU A 7 7.63 4.33 14.16
CA LEU A 7 6.90 4.13 12.91
C LEU A 7 6.31 2.71 12.84
N ASN A 8 6.67 1.93 11.83
CA ASN A 8 6.16 0.56 11.59
C ASN A 8 7.08 -0.55 12.10
N ILE A 9 8.03 -0.26 13.00
CA ILE A 9 8.83 -1.30 13.65
C ILE A 9 8.92 -1.08 15.17
N PHE A 10 9.21 -2.16 15.88
CA PHE A 10 9.61 -2.13 17.28
C PHE A 10 11.13 -2.23 17.36
N ILE A 11 11.74 -1.33 18.13
CA ILE A 11 13.17 -1.32 18.44
C ILE A 11 13.35 -1.84 19.86
N ASP A 12 14.27 -2.76 20.07
CA ASP A 12 14.57 -3.32 21.39
C ASP A 12 15.30 -2.29 22.25
N ASN A 13 14.79 -2.06 23.46
CA ASN A 13 15.28 -1.03 24.36
C ASN A 13 16.41 -1.56 25.26
N LEU A 14 17.53 -1.92 24.64
CA LEU A 14 18.69 -2.55 25.27
C LEU A 14 19.93 -1.65 25.19
N SER A 15 20.74 -1.69 26.24
CA SER A 15 22.13 -1.19 26.21
C SER A 15 23.03 -2.14 25.43
N MET A 16 24.22 -1.67 25.03
CA MET A 16 25.21 -2.51 24.34
C MET A 16 25.61 -3.73 25.18
N SER A 17 25.78 -3.54 26.50
CA SER A 17 26.15 -4.63 27.41
C SER A 17 25.04 -5.65 27.57
N GLU A 18 23.81 -5.20 27.85
CA GLU A 18 22.62 -6.08 27.94
C GLU A 18 22.46 -6.87 26.63
N PHE A 19 22.55 -6.18 25.49
CA PHE A 19 22.42 -6.81 24.18
C PHE A 19 23.46 -7.91 23.93
N LEU A 20 24.73 -7.67 24.25
CA LEU A 20 25.80 -8.66 24.05
C LEU A 20 25.69 -9.85 25.00
N GLU A 21 25.19 -9.64 26.22
CA GLU A 21 24.93 -10.71 27.18
C GLU A 21 23.74 -11.58 26.75
N ASP A 22 22.69 -10.97 26.17
CA ASP A 22 21.47 -11.66 25.75
C ASP A 22 21.60 -12.36 24.38
N LEU A 23 22.59 -12.01 23.56
CA LEU A 23 22.72 -12.50 22.19
C LEU A 23 23.36 -13.89 22.13
N GLU A 24 22.53 -14.95 22.21
CA GLU A 24 22.98 -16.33 22.02
C GLU A 24 22.74 -16.86 20.60
N PHE A 25 21.61 -16.49 19.99
CA PHE A 25 21.21 -16.88 18.63
C PHE A 25 20.28 -15.81 18.03
N GLY A 26 20.17 -15.80 16.70
CA GLY A 26 19.19 -14.98 15.98
C GLY A 26 19.77 -13.99 14.98
N ILE A 27 18.88 -13.16 14.43
CA ILE A 27 19.15 -12.17 13.41
C ILE A 27 19.15 -10.77 14.03
N VAL A 28 20.24 -10.04 13.84
CA VAL A 28 20.47 -8.72 14.42
C VAL A 28 20.54 -7.67 13.34
N PHE A 29 19.57 -6.74 13.36
CA PHE A 29 19.55 -5.56 12.50
C PHE A 29 19.71 -4.27 13.32
N THR A 30 20.35 -3.28 12.70
CA THR A 30 20.71 -2.00 13.31
C THR A 30 19.98 -0.85 12.61
N PRO A 31 18.65 -0.68 12.79
CA PRO A 31 17.89 0.36 12.12
C PRO A 31 18.43 1.78 12.37
N ASN A 32 18.66 2.51 11.28
CA ASN A 32 18.90 3.94 11.26
C ASN A 32 17.76 4.67 10.53
N VAL A 33 17.89 6.00 10.36
CA VAL A 33 16.84 6.85 9.76
C VAL A 33 16.45 6.39 8.34
N ASP A 34 17.43 6.04 7.52
CA ASP A 34 17.21 5.57 6.14
C ASP A 34 16.49 4.22 6.10
N HIS A 35 16.80 3.34 7.05
CA HIS A 35 16.08 2.07 7.17
C HIS A 35 14.60 2.33 7.50
N LEU A 36 14.32 3.21 8.46
CA LEU A 36 12.95 3.58 8.84
C LEU A 36 12.16 4.20 7.67
N VAL A 37 12.81 4.98 6.80
CA VAL A 37 12.18 5.53 5.58
C VAL A 37 11.96 4.45 4.52
N LYS A 38 12.94 3.58 4.28
CA LYS A 38 12.82 2.46 3.32
C LYS A 38 11.72 1.48 3.73
N LEU A 39 11.59 1.20 5.03
CA LEU A 39 10.54 0.37 5.60
C LEU A 39 9.12 0.89 5.33
N GLN A 40 8.97 2.16 4.91
CA GLN A 40 7.67 2.69 4.51
C GLN A 40 7.26 2.34 3.08
N LYS A 41 8.21 1.88 2.25
CA LYS A 41 8.06 1.77 0.79
C LYS A 41 8.46 0.41 0.24
N ASP A 42 9.31 -0.34 0.93
CA ASP A 42 9.85 -1.62 0.50
C ASP A 42 9.29 -2.76 1.37
N GLN A 43 8.30 -3.48 0.82
CA GLN A 43 7.60 -4.56 1.52
C GLN A 43 8.54 -5.75 1.82
N GLU A 44 9.40 -6.12 0.88
CA GLU A 44 10.37 -7.22 1.08
C GLU A 44 11.37 -6.86 2.19
N PHE A 45 11.78 -5.59 2.27
CA PHE A 45 12.61 -5.10 3.36
C PHE A 45 11.85 -5.10 4.71
N ARG A 46 10.55 -4.79 4.71
CA ARG A 46 9.69 -4.90 5.89
C ARG A 46 9.60 -6.33 6.40
N GLN A 47 9.36 -7.29 5.50
CA GLN A 47 9.32 -8.72 5.82
C GLN A 47 10.67 -9.23 6.35
N ALA A 48 11.79 -8.75 5.80
CA ALA A 48 13.11 -9.04 6.34
C ALA A 48 13.24 -8.57 7.80
N TYR A 49 12.74 -7.37 8.10
CA TYR A 49 12.69 -6.85 9.47
C TYR A 49 11.74 -7.63 10.39
N ASP A 50 10.65 -8.21 9.89
CA ASP A 50 9.78 -9.07 10.71
C ASP A 50 10.48 -10.37 11.12
N CYS A 51 11.39 -10.86 10.29
CA CYS A 51 12.23 -12.03 10.59
C CYS A 51 13.36 -11.75 11.59
N ALA A 52 13.63 -10.49 11.95
CA ALA A 52 14.74 -10.13 12.83
C ALA A 52 14.38 -10.28 14.30
N ASP A 53 15.19 -11.04 15.03
CA ASP A 53 15.02 -11.31 16.46
C ASP A 53 15.40 -10.09 17.31
N TYR A 54 16.45 -9.36 16.89
CA TYR A 54 16.94 -8.16 17.55
C TYR A 54 17.04 -6.96 16.60
N LYS A 55 16.50 -5.83 17.04
CA LYS A 55 16.45 -4.55 16.32
C LYS A 55 17.01 -3.47 17.25
N VAL A 56 18.30 -3.17 17.13
CA VAL A 56 19.00 -2.24 18.03
C VAL A 56 19.24 -0.88 17.37
N CYS A 57 19.08 0.20 18.14
CA CYS A 57 19.07 1.56 17.60
C CYS A 57 20.47 2.06 17.18
N ASP A 58 20.70 2.28 15.88
CA ASP A 58 22.00 2.78 15.36
C ASP A 58 22.11 4.32 15.39
N SER A 59 20.99 5.04 15.39
CA SER A 59 20.98 6.49 15.15
C SER A 59 20.77 7.31 16.41
N GLN A 60 21.67 8.27 16.65
CA GLN A 60 21.52 9.29 17.69
C GLN A 60 20.23 10.11 17.52
N LEU A 61 19.82 10.33 16.27
CA LEU A 61 18.64 11.11 15.94
C LEU A 61 17.35 10.36 16.31
N ILE A 62 17.33 9.03 16.11
CA ILE A 62 16.24 8.15 16.58
C ILE A 62 16.15 8.19 18.10
N LEU A 63 17.30 8.15 18.80
CA LEU A 63 17.34 8.24 20.25
C LEU A 63 16.75 9.56 20.77
N PHE A 64 17.10 10.71 20.16
CA PHE A 64 16.49 11.99 20.56
C PHE A 64 14.99 12.04 20.31
N LEU A 65 14.52 11.53 19.16
CA LEU A 65 13.10 11.57 18.81
C LEU A 65 12.25 10.56 19.61
N SER A 66 12.84 9.47 20.08
CA SER A 66 12.17 8.52 20.99
C SER A 66 11.69 9.22 22.28
N LYS A 67 12.50 10.16 22.81
CA LYS A 67 12.11 11.01 23.95
C LYS A 67 10.90 11.89 23.61
N LEU A 68 10.85 12.43 22.39
CA LEU A 68 9.74 13.27 21.93
C LEU A 68 8.43 12.50 21.78
N LEU A 69 8.52 11.20 21.47
CA LEU A 69 7.38 10.27 21.36
C LEU A 69 6.89 9.74 22.73
N GLY A 70 7.59 10.06 23.82
CA GLY A 70 7.25 9.62 25.18
C GLY A 70 7.77 8.23 25.56
N SER A 71 8.54 7.59 24.68
CA SER A 71 9.09 6.24 24.86
C SER A 71 10.61 6.24 24.62
N PRO A 72 11.42 6.69 25.59
CA PRO A 72 12.86 6.90 25.39
C PRO A 72 13.62 5.58 25.23
N ILE A 73 14.47 5.53 24.20
CA ILE A 73 15.49 4.48 24.02
C ILE A 73 16.66 4.74 24.98
N LYS A 74 17.13 3.69 25.67
CA LYS A 74 18.20 3.72 26.67
C LYS A 74 19.53 4.17 26.08
N GLU A 75 20.00 3.48 25.04
CA GLU A 75 21.33 3.67 24.48
C GLU A 75 21.33 3.54 22.95
N ARG A 76 22.29 4.22 22.30
CA ARG A 76 22.58 4.05 20.88
C ARG A 76 23.59 2.92 20.71
N VAL A 77 23.19 1.86 20.04
CA VAL A 77 24.00 0.70 19.67
C VAL A 77 24.30 0.79 18.18
N SER A 78 25.37 1.52 17.81
CA SER A 78 25.71 1.66 16.39
C SER A 78 26.24 0.35 15.82
N GLY A 79 25.84 -0.01 14.59
CA GLY A 79 26.36 -1.19 13.89
C GLY A 79 27.89 -1.19 13.75
N SER A 80 28.49 -0.01 13.59
CA SER A 80 29.96 0.12 13.55
C SER A 80 30.66 -0.08 14.89
N ASP A 81 29.97 0.15 16.00
CA ASP A 81 30.52 -0.09 17.33
C ASP A 81 30.16 -1.50 17.84
N LEU A 82 29.01 -2.01 17.40
CA LEU A 82 28.48 -3.32 17.77
C LEU A 82 29.41 -4.45 17.34
N PHE A 83 29.82 -4.50 16.07
CA PHE A 83 30.62 -5.62 15.59
C PHE A 83 32.01 -5.74 16.26
N PRO A 84 32.77 -4.65 16.44
CA PRO A 84 33.99 -4.68 17.25
C PRO A 84 33.75 -5.07 18.71
N ALA A 85 32.67 -4.57 19.33
CA ALA A 85 32.32 -4.92 20.70
C ALA A 85 31.95 -6.40 20.83
N PHE A 86 31.21 -6.95 19.87
CA PHE A 86 30.87 -8.37 19.76
C PHE A 86 32.13 -9.25 19.65
N CYS A 87 33.06 -8.87 18.77
CA CYS A 87 34.33 -9.59 18.63
C CYS A 87 35.14 -9.57 19.94
N GLN A 88 35.16 -8.44 20.63
CA GLN A 88 35.85 -8.29 21.91
C GLN A 88 35.19 -9.10 23.03
N HIS A 89 33.86 -9.06 23.13
CA HIS A 89 33.08 -9.81 24.12
C HIS A 89 33.31 -11.32 23.96
N HIS A 90 33.37 -11.82 22.72
CA HIS A 90 33.63 -13.22 22.42
C HIS A 90 35.11 -13.57 22.17
N LYS A 91 36.04 -12.72 22.64
CA LYS A 91 37.49 -12.95 22.46
C LYS A 91 37.93 -14.34 22.96
N ASN A 92 37.37 -14.81 24.08
CA ASN A 92 37.72 -16.10 24.68
C ASN A 92 36.72 -17.24 24.37
N ASN A 93 35.71 -16.98 23.53
CA ASN A 93 34.69 -17.98 23.20
C ASN A 93 35.03 -18.71 21.89
N GLU A 94 35.62 -19.90 21.98
CA GLU A 94 36.04 -20.69 20.82
C GLU A 94 34.89 -21.18 19.93
N ASN A 95 33.66 -21.22 20.46
CA ASN A 95 32.47 -21.59 19.70
C ASN A 95 32.04 -20.50 18.72
N ILE A 96 32.55 -19.27 18.88
CA ILE A 96 32.27 -18.15 17.99
C ILE A 96 33.35 -18.08 16.91
N LYS A 97 32.93 -18.41 15.69
CA LYS A 97 33.70 -18.34 14.45
C LYS A 97 32.89 -17.52 13.44
N ILE A 98 33.45 -16.42 12.97
CA ILE A 98 32.74 -15.43 12.16
C ILE A 98 33.15 -15.57 10.70
N PHE A 99 32.16 -15.55 9.81
CA PHE A 99 32.35 -15.38 8.37
C PHE A 99 32.05 -13.93 7.98
N LEU A 100 32.94 -13.26 7.24
CA LEU A 100 32.67 -11.92 6.69
C LEU A 100 32.22 -12.02 5.23
N LEU A 101 31.00 -11.56 4.94
CA LEU A 101 30.49 -11.45 3.58
C LEU A 101 30.35 -9.97 3.20
N GLY A 102 31.16 -9.48 2.27
CA GLY A 102 31.05 -8.12 1.74
C GLY A 102 32.38 -7.42 1.50
N ALA A 103 32.31 -6.09 1.41
CA ALA A 103 33.39 -5.20 0.99
C ALA A 103 33.95 -5.52 -0.42
N ALA A 104 34.82 -4.63 -0.93
CA ALA A 104 35.52 -4.85 -2.18
C ALA A 104 36.59 -5.95 -2.03
N GLU A 105 36.98 -6.55 -3.16
CA GLU A 105 38.02 -7.58 -3.20
C GLU A 105 39.31 -7.12 -2.49
N GLY A 106 39.87 -7.98 -1.65
CA GLY A 106 41.03 -7.68 -0.80
C GLY A 106 40.72 -6.89 0.48
N VAL A 107 39.62 -6.15 0.56
CA VAL A 107 39.25 -5.37 1.77
C VAL A 107 38.80 -6.29 2.90
N ALA A 108 37.98 -7.30 2.60
CA ALA A 108 37.51 -8.25 3.60
C ALA A 108 38.67 -9.07 4.21
N LEU A 109 39.65 -9.48 3.39
CA LEU A 109 40.87 -10.16 3.86
C LEU A 109 41.70 -9.26 4.78
N LYS A 110 41.83 -7.97 4.43
CA LYS A 110 42.53 -7.00 5.28
C LYS A 110 41.81 -6.81 6.63
N ALA A 111 40.48 -6.74 6.62
CA ALA A 111 39.68 -6.68 7.85
C ALA A 111 39.86 -7.94 8.70
N GLN A 112 39.81 -9.13 8.09
CA GLN A 112 40.07 -10.41 8.78
C GLN A 112 41.41 -10.40 9.50
N TYR A 113 42.49 -10.00 8.80
CA TYR A 113 43.82 -9.92 9.39
C TYR A 113 43.86 -8.98 10.60
N GLN A 114 43.35 -7.74 10.45
CA GLN A 114 43.39 -6.74 11.51
C GLN A 114 42.55 -7.14 12.73
N ILE A 115 41.35 -7.67 12.52
CA ILE A 115 40.47 -8.13 13.60
C ILE A 115 41.12 -9.30 14.34
N ASN A 116 41.62 -10.31 13.63
CA ASN A 116 42.25 -11.47 14.26
C ASN A 116 43.51 -11.09 15.06
N GLN A 117 44.33 -10.16 14.54
CA GLN A 117 45.49 -9.60 15.27
C GLN A 117 45.05 -8.87 16.55
N LYS A 118 44.05 -8.00 16.45
CA LYS A 118 43.54 -7.22 17.59
C LYS A 118 42.91 -8.10 18.68
N ILE A 119 42.16 -9.13 18.28
CA ILE A 119 41.53 -10.05 19.21
C ILE A 119 42.56 -11.05 19.78
N GLY A 120 43.61 -11.39 19.03
CA GLY A 120 44.65 -12.33 19.46
C GLY A 120 44.27 -13.80 19.21
N ARG A 121 43.27 -14.05 18.36
CA ARG A 121 42.92 -15.39 17.85
C ARG A 121 42.26 -15.27 16.48
N GLN A 122 42.17 -16.40 15.77
CA GLN A 122 41.45 -16.49 14.50
C GLN A 122 39.93 -16.55 14.73
N ILE A 123 39.34 -15.42 15.16
CA ILE A 123 37.89 -15.29 15.36
C ILE A 123 37.14 -15.18 14.04
N ILE A 124 37.71 -14.47 13.07
CA ILE A 124 37.22 -14.43 11.69
C ILE A 124 37.79 -15.65 10.96
N ALA A 125 36.95 -16.65 10.76
CA ALA A 125 37.32 -17.94 10.18
C ALA A 125 37.61 -17.80 8.69
N ASP A 126 36.74 -17.10 7.95
CA ASP A 126 36.84 -16.96 6.50
C ASP A 126 36.10 -15.71 6.02
N VAL A 127 36.36 -15.31 4.77
CA VAL A 127 35.78 -14.11 4.16
C VAL A 127 35.44 -14.32 2.68
N HIS A 128 34.45 -13.59 2.19
CA HIS A 128 34.15 -13.52 0.76
C HIS A 128 33.64 -12.14 0.35
N SER A 129 34.15 -11.65 -0.76
CA SER A 129 33.74 -10.38 -1.38
C SER A 129 32.91 -10.69 -2.63
N PRO A 130 31.58 -10.51 -2.59
CA PRO A 130 30.71 -10.86 -3.70
C PRO A 130 30.78 -9.81 -4.82
N SER A 131 30.30 -10.17 -6.00
CA SER A 131 30.20 -9.27 -7.14
C SER A 131 29.18 -8.15 -6.93
N PHE A 132 29.30 -7.06 -7.69
CA PHE A 132 28.32 -5.98 -7.61
C PHE A 132 26.95 -6.45 -8.14
N GLY A 133 25.95 -6.44 -7.26
CA GLY A 133 24.60 -6.90 -7.62
C GLY A 133 24.39 -8.40 -7.48
N PHE A 134 25.29 -9.12 -6.79
CA PHE A 134 25.21 -10.56 -6.56
C PHE A 134 23.84 -11.02 -6.03
N GLU A 135 23.12 -10.16 -5.30
CA GLU A 135 21.80 -10.49 -4.75
C GLU A 135 20.75 -10.86 -5.82
N LYS A 136 21.00 -10.48 -7.08
CA LYS A 136 20.16 -10.80 -8.25
C LYS A 136 20.62 -12.04 -9.00
N ASN A 137 21.80 -12.56 -8.71
CA ASN A 137 22.40 -13.71 -9.38
C ASN A 137 22.25 -14.95 -8.49
N GLU A 138 21.22 -15.76 -8.76
CA GLU A 138 20.93 -16.94 -7.93
C GLU A 138 22.08 -17.94 -7.91
N LYS A 139 22.83 -18.07 -9.01
CA LYS A 139 23.97 -18.99 -9.09
C LYS A 139 25.09 -18.56 -8.14
N GLU A 140 25.44 -17.28 -8.15
CA GLU A 140 26.45 -16.72 -7.25
C GLU A 140 26.00 -16.81 -5.78
N CYS A 141 24.72 -16.56 -5.49
CA CYS A 141 24.16 -16.77 -4.15
C CYS A 141 24.32 -18.23 -3.68
N GLN A 142 24.09 -19.22 -4.55
CA GLN A 142 24.31 -20.64 -4.21
C GLN A 142 25.78 -20.97 -3.97
N GLU A 143 26.69 -20.40 -4.76
CA GLU A 143 28.14 -20.54 -4.55
C GLU A 143 28.57 -19.97 -3.20
N ILE A 144 28.08 -18.77 -2.85
CA ILE A 144 28.31 -18.12 -1.55
C ILE A 144 27.79 -18.99 -0.39
N ILE A 145 26.60 -19.59 -0.54
CA ILE A 145 26.06 -20.53 0.46
C ILE A 145 26.99 -21.72 0.67
N GLY A 146 27.52 -22.28 -0.41
CA GLY A 146 28.50 -23.37 -0.37
C GLY A 146 29.76 -22.99 0.41
N ILE A 147 30.35 -21.83 0.09
CA ILE A 147 31.56 -21.31 0.74
C ILE A 147 31.32 -21.12 2.25
N ILE A 148 30.22 -20.46 2.63
CA ILE A 148 29.90 -20.21 4.05
C ILE A 148 29.72 -21.53 4.81
N ASN A 149 29.02 -22.51 4.25
CA ASN A 149 28.78 -23.79 4.92
C ASN A 149 30.06 -24.63 5.09
N GLN A 150 31.04 -24.47 4.19
CA GLN A 150 32.35 -25.13 4.28
C GLN A 150 33.31 -24.45 5.26
N SER A 151 33.15 -23.14 5.53
CA SER A 151 34.03 -22.37 6.42
C SER A 151 34.04 -22.82 7.88
N GLY A 152 32.99 -23.53 8.33
CA GLY A 152 32.81 -23.91 9.73
C GLY A 152 32.45 -22.73 10.66
N ALA A 153 32.06 -21.58 10.11
CA ALA A 153 31.57 -20.45 10.87
C ALA A 153 30.26 -20.76 11.61
N THR A 154 30.07 -20.11 12.75
CA THR A 154 28.86 -20.11 13.57
C THR A 154 28.15 -18.76 13.59
N VAL A 155 28.80 -17.71 13.06
CA VAL A 155 28.27 -16.37 12.94
C VAL A 155 28.50 -15.86 11.51
N LEU A 156 27.47 -15.29 10.88
CA LEU A 156 27.58 -14.67 9.56
C LEU A 156 27.42 -13.15 9.70
N ALA A 157 28.48 -12.41 9.41
CA ALA A 157 28.47 -10.95 9.40
C ALA A 157 28.47 -10.42 7.95
N VAL A 158 27.38 -9.75 7.57
CA VAL A 158 27.14 -9.30 6.20
C VAL A 158 27.28 -7.78 6.10
N GLY A 159 28.20 -7.32 5.25
CA GLY A 159 28.55 -5.91 5.03
C GLY A 159 28.50 -5.52 3.56
N VAL A 160 27.32 -5.63 2.95
CA VAL A 160 27.07 -5.23 1.55
C VAL A 160 26.14 -4.01 1.42
N GLY A 161 25.75 -3.43 2.56
CA GLY A 161 24.89 -2.27 2.66
C GLY A 161 23.40 -2.62 2.65
N SER A 162 22.60 -1.72 3.21
CA SER A 162 21.14 -1.86 3.32
C SER A 162 20.42 -1.31 2.08
N PRO A 163 19.38 -1.99 1.53
CA PRO A 163 18.63 -3.13 2.11
C PRO A 163 19.15 -4.52 1.77
N LYS A 164 20.27 -4.62 1.03
CA LYS A 164 20.74 -5.88 0.43
C LYS A 164 21.09 -6.93 1.49
N GLN A 165 21.82 -6.52 2.52
CA GLN A 165 22.26 -7.43 3.58
C GLN A 165 21.08 -8.02 4.37
N GLU A 166 20.05 -7.22 4.69
CA GLU A 166 18.89 -7.69 5.43
C GLU A 166 18.05 -8.66 4.59
N LYS A 167 17.82 -8.33 3.31
CA LYS A 167 17.09 -9.19 2.36
C LYS A 167 17.82 -10.51 2.12
N PHE A 168 19.14 -10.47 1.95
CA PHE A 168 19.96 -11.67 1.77
C PHE A 168 19.86 -12.60 2.99
N ILE A 169 20.03 -12.06 4.20
CA ILE A 169 19.92 -12.84 5.44
C ILE A 169 18.52 -13.46 5.55
N SER A 170 17.46 -12.66 5.38
CA SER A 170 16.09 -13.14 5.50
C SER A 170 15.78 -14.26 4.50
N LYS A 171 16.17 -14.09 3.23
CA LYS A 171 15.92 -15.06 2.15
C LYS A 171 16.67 -16.37 2.35
N TYR A 172 17.93 -16.30 2.77
CA TYR A 172 18.83 -17.47 2.76
C TYR A 172 19.13 -18.09 4.14
N LYS A 173 18.64 -17.52 5.26
CA LYS A 173 18.93 -18.02 6.63
C LYS A 173 18.78 -19.54 6.79
N LYS A 174 17.75 -20.13 6.17
CA LYS A 174 17.44 -21.58 6.26
C LYS A 174 18.49 -22.49 5.63
N TYR A 175 19.35 -21.96 4.76
CA TYR A 175 20.41 -22.72 4.09
C TYR A 175 21.74 -22.71 4.86
N PHE A 176 21.78 -22.09 6.04
CA PHE A 176 22.97 -21.99 6.89
C PHE A 176 22.80 -22.75 8.22
N PRO A 177 22.76 -24.09 8.23
CA PRO A 177 22.41 -24.88 9.41
C PRO A 177 23.38 -24.73 10.59
N LYS A 178 24.62 -24.28 10.35
CA LYS A 178 25.64 -24.06 11.40
C LYS A 178 25.67 -22.63 11.94
N ILE A 179 25.09 -21.68 11.21
CA ILE A 179 25.10 -20.27 11.62
C ILE A 179 24.00 -20.05 12.65
N LYS A 180 24.39 -19.60 13.84
CA LYS A 180 23.49 -19.29 14.95
C LYS A 180 23.14 -17.80 15.00
N ILE A 181 24.09 -16.93 14.62
CA ILE A 181 23.94 -15.47 14.70
C ILE A 181 24.18 -14.85 13.33
N PHE A 182 23.26 -13.99 12.91
CA PHE A 182 23.37 -13.21 11.68
C PHE A 182 23.47 -11.72 12.01
N LEU A 183 24.55 -11.07 11.59
CA LEU A 183 24.81 -9.66 11.86
C LEU A 183 24.79 -8.85 10.55
N ALA A 184 23.89 -7.89 10.46
CA ALA A 184 23.89 -6.90 9.39
C ALA A 184 24.79 -5.71 9.79
N ILE A 185 26.03 -5.68 9.29
CA ILE A 185 27.09 -4.78 9.78
C ILE A 185 27.41 -3.60 8.86
N GLY A 186 26.77 -3.49 7.70
CA GLY A 186 26.94 -2.36 6.79
C GLY A 186 28.39 -2.12 6.37
N ALA A 187 28.85 -0.87 6.45
CA ALA A 187 30.21 -0.47 6.06
C ALA A 187 31.31 -0.84 7.10
N THR A 188 30.99 -1.64 8.12
CA THR A 188 31.93 -1.92 9.21
C THR A 188 33.17 -2.69 8.75
N ILE A 189 33.04 -3.54 7.72
CA ILE A 189 34.19 -4.25 7.13
C ILE A 189 35.23 -3.25 6.60
N ASP A 190 34.79 -2.21 5.89
CA ASP A 190 35.68 -1.16 5.37
C ASP A 190 36.34 -0.32 6.49
N PHE A 191 35.62 -0.09 7.59
CA PHE A 191 36.18 0.60 8.76
C PHE A 191 37.26 -0.24 9.45
N GLU A 192 37.01 -1.54 9.67
CA GLU A 192 37.99 -2.45 10.28
C GLU A 192 39.18 -2.74 9.35
N ALA A 193 39.02 -2.57 8.03
CA ALA A 193 40.14 -2.62 7.08
C ALA A 193 40.97 -1.30 7.06
N GLY A 194 40.47 -0.22 7.66
CA GLY A 194 41.10 1.10 7.66
C GLY A 194 41.00 1.86 6.33
N ASN A 195 40.10 1.44 5.42
CA ASN A 195 39.93 2.08 4.11
C ASN A 195 39.06 3.34 4.19
N VAL A 196 38.12 3.37 5.14
CA VAL A 196 37.25 4.54 5.39
C VAL A 196 37.49 5.02 6.83
N LYS A 197 37.61 6.33 7.02
CA LYS A 197 37.74 6.93 8.35
C LYS A 197 36.37 7.05 9.01
N ARG A 198 36.27 6.61 10.27
CA ARG A 198 35.08 6.84 11.10
C ARG A 198 34.95 8.31 11.46
N ALA A 199 33.72 8.78 11.67
CA ALA A 199 33.47 10.10 12.22
C ALA A 199 34.07 10.21 13.64
N PRO A 200 34.63 11.38 14.03
CA PRO A 200 35.07 11.59 15.40
C PRO A 200 33.94 11.34 16.40
N ARG A 201 34.24 10.68 17.53
CA ARG A 201 33.24 10.30 18.55
C ARG A 201 32.39 11.47 19.03
N TRP A 202 32.99 12.64 19.25
CA TRP A 202 32.26 13.83 19.70
C TRP A 202 31.19 14.28 18.67
N LEU A 203 31.49 14.13 17.38
CA LEU A 203 30.59 14.50 16.29
C LEU A 203 29.49 13.44 16.07
N SER A 204 29.83 12.18 16.29
CA SER A 204 28.85 11.10 16.32
C SER A 204 27.86 11.25 17.48
N ASN A 205 28.37 11.56 18.68
CA ASN A 205 27.55 11.73 19.89
C ASN A 205 26.64 12.97 19.83
N SER A 206 27.03 14.01 19.10
CA SER A 206 26.18 15.19 18.88
C SER A 206 25.07 14.97 17.83
N GLY A 207 25.07 13.82 17.16
CA GLY A 207 24.11 13.50 16.10
C GLY A 207 24.43 14.13 14.75
N LEU A 208 25.63 14.68 14.55
CA LEU A 208 26.10 15.30 13.31
C LEU A 208 26.92 14.34 12.42
N GLU A 209 26.90 13.04 12.71
CA GLU A 209 27.60 12.04 11.91
C GLU A 209 27.15 12.03 10.44
N TRP A 210 25.86 12.25 10.19
CA TRP A 210 25.32 12.31 8.83
C TRP A 210 25.97 13.44 8.03
N LEU A 211 26.28 14.58 8.66
CA LEU A 211 26.92 15.73 8.02
C LEU A 211 28.38 15.41 7.68
N TYR A 212 29.11 14.77 8.59
CA TYR A 212 30.47 14.29 8.31
C TYR A 212 30.51 13.32 7.13
N ARG A 213 29.59 12.35 7.10
CA ARG A 213 29.49 11.38 6.02
C ARG A 213 29.11 12.05 4.70
N LEU A 214 28.18 13.01 4.72
CA LEU A 214 27.79 13.79 3.55
C LEU A 214 28.98 14.57 2.96
N LEU A 215 29.79 15.20 3.80
CA LEU A 215 30.99 15.93 3.35
C LEU A 215 32.07 14.99 2.83
N SER A 216 32.17 13.78 3.39
CA SER A 216 33.15 12.76 2.96
C SER A 216 32.75 12.09 1.64
N GLU A 217 31.46 11.87 1.42
CA GLU A 217 30.92 11.16 0.25
C GLU A 217 29.70 11.87 -0.37
N PRO A 218 29.85 13.12 -0.85
CA PRO A 218 28.73 13.96 -1.25
C PRO A 218 27.96 13.36 -2.42
N LYS A 219 28.66 12.82 -3.43
CA LYS A 219 28.04 12.20 -4.62
C LYS A 219 27.11 11.03 -4.26
N ARG A 220 27.43 10.27 -3.20
CA ARG A 220 26.66 9.09 -2.79
C ARG A 220 25.52 9.44 -1.84
N LEU A 221 25.72 10.39 -0.91
CA LEU A 221 24.84 10.55 0.25
C LEU A 221 23.92 11.79 0.20
N TRP A 222 24.13 12.74 -0.72
CA TRP A 222 23.33 13.97 -0.77
C TRP A 222 21.83 13.71 -0.96
N LYS A 223 21.46 12.83 -1.90
CA LYS A 223 20.07 12.51 -2.20
C LYS A 223 19.39 11.83 -1.01
N ARG A 224 20.10 10.91 -0.36
CA ARG A 224 19.65 10.23 0.85
C ARG A 224 19.33 11.24 1.95
N TYR A 225 20.30 12.07 2.36
CA TYR A 225 20.12 12.94 3.53
C TYR A 225 19.23 14.16 3.27
N LEU A 226 19.30 14.78 2.09
CA LEU A 226 18.63 16.05 1.83
C LEU A 226 17.23 15.89 1.22
N PHE A 227 16.87 14.71 0.72
CA PHE A 227 15.55 14.45 0.11
C PHE A 227 14.85 13.25 0.73
N GLU A 228 15.50 12.09 0.79
CA GLU A 228 14.83 10.84 1.18
C GLU A 228 14.60 10.79 2.71
N ASP A 229 15.65 11.03 3.50
CA ASP A 229 15.62 10.95 4.96
C ASP A 229 14.81 12.09 5.60
N VAL A 230 14.59 13.22 4.91
CA VAL A 230 13.80 14.35 5.43
C VAL A 230 12.35 13.94 5.72
N ILE A 231 11.81 12.99 4.94
CA ILE A 231 10.45 12.47 5.11
C ILE A 231 10.27 11.83 6.50
N PHE A 232 11.34 11.30 7.09
CA PHE A 232 11.33 10.69 8.42
C PHE A 232 10.75 11.62 9.50
N PHE A 233 11.16 12.88 9.53
CA PHE A 233 10.71 13.84 10.54
C PHE A 233 9.20 14.07 10.46
N TRP A 234 8.66 14.14 9.24
CA TRP A 234 7.22 14.28 9.02
C TRP A 234 6.44 13.04 9.47
N LEU A 235 6.98 11.84 9.23
CA LEU A 235 6.38 10.59 9.69
C LEU A 235 6.38 10.48 11.22
N VAL A 236 7.47 10.88 11.88
CA VAL A 236 7.55 10.91 13.35
C VAL A 236 6.56 11.93 13.93
N LEU A 237 6.40 13.10 13.30
CA LEU A 237 5.37 14.06 13.69
C LEU A 237 3.96 13.46 13.55
N LYS A 238 3.68 12.78 12.44
CA LYS A 238 2.42 12.05 12.27
C LYS A 238 2.21 11.01 13.37
N GLN A 239 3.24 10.26 13.75
CA GLN A 239 3.15 9.27 14.82
C GLN A 239 2.83 9.94 16.16
N LYS A 240 3.52 11.03 16.49
CA LYS A 240 3.29 11.80 17.72
C LYS A 240 1.85 12.30 17.86
N PHE A 241 1.23 12.69 16.75
CA PHE A 241 -0.15 13.19 16.73
C PHE A 241 -1.19 12.12 16.35
N ASN A 242 -0.83 10.82 16.39
CA ASN A 242 -1.71 9.70 16.04
C ASN A 242 -2.33 9.77 14.63
N PHE A 243 -1.65 10.42 13.68
CA PHE A 243 -2.01 10.50 12.27
C PHE A 243 -1.17 9.57 11.37
N TYR A 244 -0.22 8.85 11.96
CA TYR A 244 0.61 7.90 11.23
C TYR A 244 -0.19 6.64 10.91
N VAL A 245 -0.27 6.32 9.62
CA VAL A 245 -0.83 5.06 9.12
C VAL A 245 0.35 4.18 8.78
N GLU A 246 0.43 3.01 9.40
CA GLU A 246 1.52 2.07 9.18
C GLU A 246 1.35 1.38 7.82
N PRO A 247 2.35 1.50 6.91
CA PRO A 247 2.30 0.86 5.61
C PRO A 247 2.52 -0.66 5.75
N PHE A 248 1.96 -1.42 4.82
CA PHE A 248 2.02 -2.90 4.82
C PHE A 248 1.38 -3.58 6.03
N MET A 249 0.51 -2.87 6.77
CA MET A 249 -0.30 -3.46 7.84
C MET A 249 -1.12 -4.67 7.32
N GLU A 250 -1.36 -4.73 6.00
CA GLU A 250 -2.06 -5.81 5.33
C GLU A 250 -1.26 -7.11 5.14
N SER A 251 0.08 -7.10 5.26
CA SER A 251 0.93 -8.27 4.98
C SER A 251 1.52 -8.97 6.21
N ILE A 252 1.29 -8.45 7.42
CA ILE A 252 1.62 -9.16 8.68
C ILE A 252 0.45 -10.07 9.08
N SER A 253 -0.75 -9.80 8.57
CA SER A 253 -1.98 -10.57 8.79
C SER A 253 -2.20 -11.72 7.81
N THR A 254 -1.25 -12.05 6.93
CA THR A 254 -1.39 -13.18 5.99
C THR A 254 -1.11 -14.56 6.60
N GLU A 255 -0.64 -14.63 7.86
CA GLU A 255 -0.49 -15.90 8.60
C GLU A 255 -1.33 -16.01 9.89
N GLU A 256 -2.05 -14.97 10.30
CA GLU A 256 -3.16 -15.17 11.23
C GLU A 256 -4.38 -15.61 10.43
N ASN A 257 -4.70 -16.91 10.49
CA ASN A 257 -5.96 -17.46 10.00
C ASN A 257 -7.14 -16.70 10.67
N PHE A 258 -7.63 -15.64 10.04
CA PHE A 258 -8.91 -15.01 10.39
C PHE A 258 -10.06 -15.94 9.98
N ASN A 259 -10.15 -17.13 10.60
CA ASN A 259 -11.29 -17.99 10.37
C ASN A 259 -12.51 -17.35 11.03
N PHE A 260 -13.46 -16.91 10.20
CA PHE A 260 -14.76 -16.47 10.68
C PHE A 260 -15.38 -17.59 11.50
N GLN A 261 -15.85 -17.27 12.71
CA GLN A 261 -16.58 -18.24 13.51
C GLN A 261 -17.95 -18.47 12.85
N VAL A 262 -18.12 -19.65 12.28
CA VAL A 262 -19.40 -20.11 11.75
C VAL A 262 -20.01 -21.09 12.74
N THR A 263 -21.21 -20.79 13.23
CA THR A 263 -22.00 -21.70 14.07
C THR A 263 -23.18 -22.24 13.27
N PHE A 264 -23.43 -23.55 13.42
CA PHE A 264 -24.51 -24.24 12.72
C PHE A 264 -25.62 -24.58 13.71
N SER A 265 -26.86 -24.23 13.35
CA SER A 265 -28.04 -24.57 14.16
C SER A 265 -29.26 -24.76 13.26
N ASN A 266 -29.95 -25.90 13.37
CA ASN A 266 -31.28 -26.15 12.79
C ASN A 266 -31.49 -25.60 11.37
N ASN A 267 -30.65 -26.00 10.40
CA ASN A 267 -30.69 -25.56 8.98
C ASN A 267 -30.27 -24.10 8.69
N THR A 268 -29.79 -23.39 9.70
CA THR A 268 -29.23 -22.03 9.58
C THR A 268 -27.73 -22.05 9.88
N ALA A 269 -26.94 -21.42 9.01
CA ALA A 269 -25.54 -21.13 9.26
C ALA A 269 -25.38 -19.67 9.71
N VAL A 270 -24.83 -19.43 10.90
CA VAL A 270 -24.60 -18.10 11.44
C VAL A 270 -23.12 -17.78 11.35
N MET A 271 -22.76 -16.79 10.53
CA MET A 271 -21.40 -16.32 10.36
C MET A 271 -21.21 -14.98 11.08
N ARG A 272 -20.28 -14.94 12.04
CA ARG A 272 -19.99 -13.72 12.79
C ARG A 272 -18.92 -12.89 12.11
N LEU A 273 -19.25 -11.66 11.72
CA LEU A 273 -18.33 -10.76 11.02
C LEU A 273 -17.51 -9.92 12.01
N PRO A 274 -16.25 -9.59 11.71
CA PRO A 274 -15.34 -8.86 12.60
C PRO A 274 -15.75 -7.39 12.79
N ASP A 275 -15.04 -6.68 13.68
CA ASP A 275 -15.27 -5.26 13.97
C ASP A 275 -15.03 -4.35 12.75
N ARG A 276 -14.08 -4.73 11.89
CA ARG A 276 -13.75 -4.00 10.66
C ARG A 276 -13.70 -4.98 9.49
N LEU A 277 -14.38 -4.61 8.41
CA LEU A 277 -14.36 -5.33 7.14
C LEU A 277 -13.63 -4.47 6.11
N THR A 278 -12.32 -4.71 5.98
CA THR A 278 -11.46 -4.15 4.93
C THR A 278 -11.22 -5.21 3.84
N VAL A 279 -10.39 -4.90 2.84
CA VAL A 279 -10.04 -5.84 1.76
C VAL A 279 -9.59 -7.21 2.25
N ILE A 280 -8.82 -7.27 3.35
CA ILE A 280 -8.25 -8.53 3.85
C ILE A 280 -9.37 -9.41 4.42
N GLU A 281 -10.17 -8.85 5.33
CA GLU A 281 -11.29 -9.58 5.90
C GLU A 281 -12.31 -9.95 4.82
N ALA A 282 -12.48 -9.11 3.80
CA ALA A 282 -13.35 -9.40 2.66
C ALA A 282 -12.83 -10.59 1.83
N VAL A 283 -11.52 -10.71 1.59
CA VAL A 283 -10.94 -11.88 0.91
C VAL A 283 -11.18 -13.14 1.72
N THR A 284 -10.90 -13.10 3.02
CA THR A 284 -11.13 -14.25 3.90
C THR A 284 -12.61 -14.59 3.98
N TRP A 285 -13.49 -13.59 4.04
CA TRP A 285 -14.94 -13.77 4.06
C TRP A 285 -15.42 -14.47 2.79
N LYS A 286 -14.95 -14.05 1.61
CA LYS A 286 -15.26 -14.68 0.33
C LYS A 286 -14.86 -16.16 0.32
N ASN A 287 -13.69 -16.50 0.87
CA ASN A 287 -13.20 -17.87 0.92
C ASN A 287 -14.02 -18.72 1.90
N THR A 288 -14.19 -18.27 3.14
CA THR A 288 -15.00 -19.00 4.14
C THR A 288 -16.45 -19.20 3.68
N TYR A 289 -17.02 -18.23 2.97
CA TYR A 289 -18.36 -18.35 2.41
C TYR A 289 -18.43 -19.37 1.26
N GLN A 290 -17.36 -19.47 0.46
CA GLN A 290 -17.28 -20.50 -0.59
C GLN A 290 -17.18 -21.90 0.01
N ASP A 291 -16.37 -22.07 1.03
CA ASP A 291 -16.22 -23.34 1.74
C ASP A 291 -17.57 -23.76 2.36
N LEU A 292 -18.27 -22.81 3.02
CA LEU A 292 -19.61 -23.02 3.57
C LEU A 292 -20.63 -23.48 2.52
N LEU A 293 -20.53 -22.98 1.29
CA LEU A 293 -21.38 -23.37 0.17
C LEU A 293 -20.94 -24.69 -0.48
N GLN A 294 -19.69 -25.14 -0.30
CA GLN A 294 -19.21 -26.43 -0.82
C GLN A 294 -19.51 -27.60 0.12
N GLU A 295 -19.62 -27.35 1.42
CA GLU A 295 -20.03 -28.36 2.39
C GLU A 295 -21.40 -28.95 2.04
N SER A 296 -21.53 -30.29 2.11
CA SER A 296 -22.71 -31.06 1.70
C SER A 296 -23.95 -30.88 2.60
N LEU A 297 -23.98 -29.83 3.41
CA LEU A 297 -25.03 -29.53 4.36
C LEU A 297 -26.13 -28.69 3.68
N LYS A 298 -27.38 -29.17 3.71
CA LYS A 298 -28.53 -28.47 3.13
C LYS A 298 -29.03 -27.36 4.07
N PHE A 299 -28.38 -26.21 4.05
CA PHE A 299 -28.88 -25.02 4.75
C PHE A 299 -30.03 -24.38 3.96
N LYS A 300 -31.03 -23.84 4.66
CA LYS A 300 -32.10 -23.02 4.06
C LYS A 300 -31.86 -21.53 4.23
N GLU A 301 -31.06 -21.17 5.24
CA GLU A 301 -30.83 -19.79 5.64
C GLU A 301 -29.36 -19.61 6.04
N ILE A 302 -28.78 -18.47 5.67
CA ILE A 302 -27.48 -18.00 6.14
C ILE A 302 -27.68 -16.65 6.82
N VAL A 303 -27.21 -16.53 8.06
CA VAL A 303 -27.27 -15.30 8.85
C VAL A 303 -25.88 -14.70 8.96
N LEU A 304 -25.74 -13.45 8.53
CA LEU A 304 -24.54 -12.63 8.73
C LEU A 304 -24.74 -11.76 9.96
N ASP A 305 -23.99 -12.04 11.03
CA ASP A 305 -24.04 -11.27 12.27
C ASP A 305 -23.05 -10.10 12.24
N PHE A 306 -23.60 -8.89 12.09
CA PHE A 306 -22.91 -7.60 12.06
C PHE A 306 -22.85 -6.92 13.44
N SER A 307 -23.27 -7.59 14.53
CA SER A 307 -23.39 -6.98 15.87
C SER A 307 -22.14 -6.29 16.37
N GLN A 308 -20.96 -6.80 16.00
CA GLN A 308 -19.67 -6.21 16.36
C GLN A 308 -19.08 -5.33 15.26
N THR A 309 -19.59 -5.38 14.02
CA THR A 309 -19.03 -4.66 12.87
C THR A 309 -19.34 -3.18 12.92
N LYS A 310 -18.29 -2.34 12.90
CA LYS A 310 -18.40 -0.87 12.93
C LYS A 310 -17.97 -0.21 11.63
N PHE A 311 -17.20 -0.89 10.79
CA PHE A 311 -16.68 -0.36 9.53
C PHE A 311 -16.76 -1.38 8.41
N ILE A 312 -17.14 -0.91 7.21
CA ILE A 312 -17.17 -1.67 5.97
C ILE A 312 -16.65 -0.80 4.82
N ASP A 313 -15.76 -1.34 4.00
CA ASP A 313 -15.25 -0.72 2.78
C ASP A 313 -15.99 -1.22 1.51
N SER A 314 -15.58 -0.73 0.34
CA SER A 314 -16.16 -1.17 -0.93
C SER A 314 -15.89 -2.66 -1.23
N SER A 315 -14.76 -3.20 -0.79
CA SER A 315 -14.40 -4.62 -0.97
C SER A 315 -15.42 -5.55 -0.29
N ALA A 316 -15.76 -5.23 0.95
CA ALA A 316 -16.73 -6.00 1.72
C ALA A 316 -18.17 -5.85 1.18
N ILE A 317 -18.54 -4.68 0.64
CA ILE A 317 -19.78 -4.52 -0.12
C ILE A 317 -19.80 -5.43 -1.35
N GLY A 318 -18.69 -5.51 -2.09
CA GLY A 318 -18.55 -6.41 -3.24
C GLY A 318 -18.75 -7.88 -2.87
N VAL A 319 -18.16 -8.32 -1.76
CA VAL A 319 -18.33 -9.68 -1.24
C VAL A 319 -19.78 -9.94 -0.81
N LEU A 320 -20.42 -8.99 -0.14
CA LEU A 320 -21.83 -9.10 0.27
C LEU A 320 -22.76 -9.28 -0.94
N ILE A 321 -22.58 -8.47 -1.99
CA ILE A 321 -23.36 -8.58 -3.23
C ILE A 321 -23.10 -9.91 -3.93
N SER A 322 -21.84 -10.33 -4.05
CA SER A 322 -21.46 -11.61 -4.65
C SER A 322 -22.09 -12.79 -3.89
N ASN A 323 -22.05 -12.76 -2.56
CA ASN A 323 -22.61 -13.80 -1.71
C ASN A 323 -24.13 -13.86 -1.82
N TYR A 324 -24.80 -12.70 -1.81
CA TYR A 324 -26.25 -12.61 -2.03
C TYR A 324 -26.68 -13.22 -3.38
N LYS A 325 -25.98 -12.87 -4.48
CA LYS A 325 -26.28 -13.45 -5.80
C LYS A 325 -26.16 -14.99 -5.76
N ARG A 326 -25.09 -15.52 -5.16
CA ARG A 326 -24.86 -16.97 -5.04
C ARG A 326 -25.89 -17.69 -4.17
N THR A 327 -26.39 -17.06 -3.11
CA THR A 327 -27.45 -17.66 -2.27
C THR A 327 -28.78 -17.69 -2.99
N VAL A 328 -29.13 -16.62 -3.71
CA VAL A 328 -30.36 -16.55 -4.49
C VAL A 328 -30.37 -17.62 -5.59
N GLU A 329 -29.25 -17.81 -6.30
CA GLU A 329 -29.09 -18.87 -7.31
C GLU A 329 -29.31 -20.28 -6.74
N ARG A 330 -29.02 -20.49 -5.46
CA ARG A 330 -29.17 -21.78 -4.76
C ARG A 330 -30.47 -21.90 -3.96
N GLY A 331 -31.31 -20.86 -3.96
CA GLY A 331 -32.56 -20.82 -3.18
C GLY A 331 -32.34 -20.78 -1.66
N ILE A 332 -31.21 -20.24 -1.19
CA ILE A 332 -30.90 -20.04 0.22
C ILE A 332 -31.25 -18.59 0.60
N GLU A 333 -31.91 -18.39 1.74
CA GLU A 333 -32.20 -17.05 2.25
C GLU A 333 -30.98 -16.44 2.94
N LEU A 334 -30.66 -15.17 2.66
CA LEU A 334 -29.56 -14.43 3.30
C LEU A 334 -30.14 -13.35 4.22
N LEU A 335 -29.88 -13.46 5.53
CA LEU A 335 -30.35 -12.53 6.55
C LEU A 335 -29.18 -11.78 7.20
N LEU A 336 -29.31 -10.47 7.38
CA LEU A 336 -28.37 -9.64 8.12
C LEU A 336 -28.89 -9.36 9.52
N ARG A 337 -28.13 -9.74 10.54
CA ARG A 337 -28.49 -9.56 11.97
C ARG A 337 -27.58 -8.53 12.64
N GLY A 338 -28.15 -7.73 13.54
CA GLY A 338 -27.35 -6.86 14.41
C GLY A 338 -26.61 -5.74 13.70
N VAL A 339 -27.11 -5.26 12.56
CA VAL A 339 -26.43 -4.24 11.74
C VAL A 339 -26.24 -2.94 12.53
N ASN A 340 -24.99 -2.57 12.78
CA ASN A 340 -24.64 -1.32 13.44
C ASN A 340 -25.10 -0.10 12.60
N PRO A 341 -25.54 1.02 13.19
CA PRO A 341 -25.97 2.21 12.45
C PRO A 341 -24.97 2.70 11.40
N THR A 342 -23.67 2.56 11.66
CA THR A 342 -22.61 2.98 10.72
C THR A 342 -22.61 2.12 9.46
N VAL A 343 -22.81 0.81 9.61
CA VAL A 343 -22.92 -0.14 8.49
C VAL A 343 -24.26 0.04 7.78
N MET A 344 -25.34 0.26 8.54
CA MET A 344 -26.66 0.53 8.00
C MET A 344 -26.66 1.75 7.08
N ALA A 345 -25.99 2.84 7.47
CA ALA A 345 -25.85 4.03 6.63
C ALA A 345 -25.14 3.75 5.29
N VAL A 346 -24.19 2.82 5.26
CA VAL A 346 -23.53 2.41 4.00
C VAL A 346 -24.48 1.57 3.14
N LEU A 347 -25.26 0.66 3.75
CA LEU A 347 -26.26 -0.14 3.04
C LEU A 347 -27.36 0.75 2.44
N GLU A 348 -27.86 1.74 3.18
CA GLU A 348 -28.84 2.72 2.69
C GLU A 348 -28.27 3.57 1.54
N MET A 349 -27.03 4.03 1.68
CA MET A 349 -26.36 4.84 0.64
C MET A 349 -26.16 4.06 -0.66
N THR A 350 -25.92 2.76 -0.57
CA THR A 350 -25.75 1.86 -1.72
C THR A 350 -27.08 1.30 -2.23
N GLY A 351 -28.19 1.52 -1.52
CA GLY A 351 -29.51 0.96 -1.81
C GLY A 351 -29.63 -0.54 -1.54
N LEU A 352 -28.67 -1.13 -0.84
CA LEU A 352 -28.66 -2.56 -0.49
C LEU A 352 -29.67 -2.90 0.61
N ASP A 353 -30.08 -1.93 1.41
CA ASP A 353 -31.14 -2.05 2.42
C ASP A 353 -32.49 -2.48 1.81
N GLN A 354 -32.72 -2.14 0.53
CA GLN A 354 -33.94 -2.49 -0.19
C GLN A 354 -33.90 -3.91 -0.80
N ILE A 355 -32.69 -4.48 -0.92
CA ILE A 355 -32.44 -5.77 -1.58
C ILE A 355 -32.19 -6.88 -0.56
N LEU A 356 -31.48 -6.56 0.52
CA LEU A 356 -31.07 -7.50 1.56
C LEU A 356 -32.11 -7.57 2.68
N THR A 357 -32.39 -8.78 3.17
CA THR A 357 -33.24 -8.97 4.35
C THR A 357 -32.46 -8.59 5.60
N ILE A 358 -32.90 -7.55 6.32
CA ILE A 358 -32.26 -7.07 7.56
C ILE A 358 -33.18 -7.31 8.75
N GLU A 359 -32.69 -8.04 9.74
CA GLU A 359 -33.40 -8.29 11.00
C GLU A 359 -33.48 -7.00 11.81
N SER A 360 -34.64 -6.34 11.78
CA SER A 360 -34.89 -5.13 12.57
C SER A 360 -35.05 -5.47 14.06
N PRO A 361 -34.57 -4.62 15.01
CA PRO A 361 -34.76 -4.83 16.45
C PRO A 361 -36.22 -4.82 16.96
N ARG A 362 -37.23 -4.77 16.06
CA ARG A 362 -38.63 -4.44 16.33
C ARG A 362 -39.58 -5.63 16.47
N GLN A 363 -39.10 -6.78 16.95
CA GLN A 363 -39.98 -7.87 17.42
C GLN A 363 -39.87 -8.15 18.93
N ARG A 364 -39.69 -7.12 19.76
CA ARG A 364 -40.14 -7.14 21.17
C ARG A 364 -41.20 -6.05 21.38
N LYS A 365 -42.44 -6.50 21.57
CA LYS A 365 -43.65 -5.69 21.81
C LYS A 365 -43.50 -4.78 23.04
N SER A 366 -44.05 -3.56 22.89
CA SER A 366 -44.56 -2.61 23.90
C SER A 366 -43.66 -2.18 25.06
N LEU A 367 -43.24 -0.91 25.05
CA LEU A 367 -43.80 0.17 25.90
C LEU A 367 -42.95 1.44 25.72
N THR A 368 -43.65 2.53 25.40
CA THR A 368 -43.29 3.96 25.50
C THR A 368 -41.86 4.31 25.94
N ASN A 369 -41.02 4.70 24.98
CA ASN A 369 -40.13 5.86 25.06
C ASN A 369 -39.50 6.10 23.66
N PRO A 370 -39.40 7.34 23.15
CA PRO A 370 -38.63 7.61 21.96
C PRO A 370 -37.16 7.34 22.27
N VAL A 371 -36.63 6.23 21.78
CA VAL A 371 -35.20 5.96 21.79
C VAL A 371 -34.54 7.08 21.01
N SER A 372 -33.86 7.97 21.74
CA SER A 372 -33.00 8.97 21.13
C SER A 372 -31.82 8.23 20.50
N TRP A 373 -31.80 8.20 19.17
CA TRP A 373 -30.68 7.67 18.43
C TRP A 373 -29.45 8.50 18.76
N PRO A 374 -28.32 7.90 19.19
CA PRO A 374 -27.08 8.66 19.33
C PRO A 374 -26.76 9.33 18.00
N LYS A 375 -26.25 10.57 18.06
CA LYS A 375 -25.85 11.36 16.87
C LYS A 375 -25.14 10.44 15.87
N CYS A 376 -25.70 10.33 14.67
CA CYS A 376 -25.22 9.49 13.58
C CYS A 376 -23.70 9.67 13.43
N GLN A 377 -22.91 8.68 13.86
CA GLN A 377 -21.48 8.69 13.66
C GLN A 377 -21.26 8.42 12.17
N LEU A 378 -20.72 9.41 11.46
CA LEU A 378 -20.43 9.26 10.03
C LEU A 378 -19.47 8.07 9.85
N PRO A 379 -19.68 7.23 8.83
CA PRO A 379 -18.77 6.13 8.55
C PRO A 379 -17.33 6.65 8.42
N THR A 380 -16.39 5.87 8.98
CA THR A 380 -14.97 6.15 8.74
C THR A 380 -14.74 5.98 7.26
N THR A 381 -14.33 7.05 6.56
CA THR A 381 -14.25 7.08 5.09
C THR A 381 -12.92 7.65 4.66
N HIS A 382 -12.57 7.39 3.40
CA HIS A 382 -11.30 7.87 2.85
C HIS A 382 -11.16 9.41 3.04
N PRO A 383 -9.96 9.92 3.38
CA PRO A 383 -9.74 11.34 3.65
C PRO A 383 -10.23 12.29 2.55
N SER A 384 -10.18 11.86 1.29
CA SER A 384 -10.69 12.63 0.15
C SER A 384 -12.21 12.82 0.18
N VAL A 385 -12.98 11.84 0.65
CA VAL A 385 -14.44 11.90 0.69
C VAL A 385 -14.92 12.75 1.86
N ARG A 386 -14.28 12.63 3.02
CA ARG A 386 -14.62 13.40 4.23
C ARG A 386 -14.17 14.86 4.19
N SER A 387 -13.28 15.24 3.27
CA SER A 387 -12.68 16.57 3.23
C SER A 387 -13.65 17.63 2.70
N GLY A 388 -14.16 18.47 3.61
CA GLY A 388 -14.99 19.62 3.24
C GLY A 388 -14.28 20.62 2.33
N LEU A 389 -12.97 20.81 2.52
CA LEU A 389 -12.16 21.71 1.68
C LEU A 389 -12.02 21.17 0.24
N LYS A 390 -11.82 19.86 0.06
CA LYS A 390 -11.85 19.25 -1.28
C LYS A 390 -13.20 19.46 -1.94
N ARG A 391 -14.29 19.24 -1.20
CA ARG A 391 -15.64 19.46 -1.72
C ARG A 391 -15.88 20.91 -2.14
N PHE A 392 -15.39 21.87 -1.37
CA PHE A 392 -15.46 23.29 -1.72
C PHE A 392 -14.73 23.60 -3.03
N LEU A 393 -13.50 23.09 -3.19
CA LEU A 393 -12.73 23.24 -4.44
C LEU A 393 -13.42 22.57 -5.63
N ASP A 394 -14.03 21.39 -5.42
CA ASP A 394 -14.80 20.69 -6.45
C ASP A 394 -15.98 21.54 -6.95
N ILE A 395 -16.71 22.19 -6.03
CA ILE A 395 -17.84 23.06 -6.38
C ILE A 395 -17.34 24.28 -7.16
N LEU A 396 -16.27 24.94 -6.72
CA LEU A 396 -15.70 26.10 -7.43
C LEU A 396 -15.25 25.72 -8.84
N GLY A 397 -14.48 24.64 -8.98
CA GLY A 397 -14.03 24.17 -10.29
C GLY A 397 -15.19 23.71 -11.18
N ALA A 398 -16.25 23.11 -10.60
CA ALA A 398 -17.44 22.76 -11.34
C ALA A 398 -18.21 23.98 -11.88
N ILE A 399 -18.32 25.06 -11.09
CA ILE A 399 -18.96 26.31 -11.53
C ILE A 399 -18.17 26.93 -12.70
N VAL A 400 -16.83 27.01 -12.57
CA VAL A 400 -15.96 27.52 -13.64
C VAL A 400 -16.07 26.65 -14.90
N GLY A 401 -16.01 25.32 -14.72
CA GLY A 401 -16.13 24.36 -15.79
C GLY A 401 -17.48 24.44 -16.52
N LEU A 402 -18.59 24.54 -15.79
CA LEU A 402 -19.93 24.74 -16.37
C LEU A 402 -20.06 26.09 -17.10
N GLY A 403 -19.40 27.15 -16.61
CA GLY A 403 -19.31 28.42 -17.31
C GLY A 403 -18.63 28.29 -18.67
N ILE A 404 -17.49 27.58 -18.72
CA ILE A 404 -16.80 27.26 -19.98
C ILE A 404 -17.72 26.42 -20.88
N THR A 405 -18.36 25.39 -20.33
CA THR A 405 -19.33 24.54 -21.05
C THR A 405 -20.42 25.38 -21.71
N ALA A 406 -20.99 26.36 -21.01
CA ALA A 406 -22.04 27.22 -21.52
C ALA A 406 -21.57 28.08 -22.72
N VAL A 407 -20.36 28.62 -22.66
CA VAL A 407 -19.77 29.42 -23.75
C VAL A 407 -19.53 28.56 -25.00
N VAL A 408 -18.96 27.36 -24.84
CA VAL A 408 -18.66 26.47 -25.98
C VAL A 408 -19.86 25.63 -26.43
N PHE A 409 -20.98 25.66 -25.70
CA PHE A 409 -22.14 24.81 -25.94
C PHE A 409 -22.71 25.01 -27.36
N VAL A 410 -23.01 26.25 -27.72
CA VAL A 410 -23.63 26.59 -29.01
C VAL A 410 -22.80 26.12 -30.21
N PRO A 411 -21.50 26.44 -30.34
CA PRO A 411 -20.71 25.97 -31.48
C PRO A 411 -20.57 24.45 -31.52
N ILE A 412 -20.42 23.78 -30.37
CA ILE A 412 -20.35 22.30 -30.31
C ILE A 412 -21.66 21.67 -30.77
N VAL A 413 -22.81 22.20 -30.34
CA VAL A 413 -24.13 21.70 -30.74
C VAL A 413 -24.33 21.80 -32.25
N ILE A 414 -23.98 22.95 -32.84
CA ILE A 414 -24.07 23.16 -34.29
C ILE A 414 -23.18 22.14 -35.01
N ALA A 415 -21.92 22.00 -34.59
CA ALA A 415 -20.98 21.06 -35.19
C ALA A 415 -21.48 19.60 -35.13
N ILE A 416 -21.98 19.15 -33.97
CA ILE A 416 -22.54 17.80 -33.79
C ILE A 416 -23.75 17.60 -34.70
N LYS A 417 -24.67 18.57 -34.78
CA LYS A 417 -25.89 18.46 -35.59
C LYS A 417 -25.61 18.42 -37.10
N LEU A 418 -24.58 19.13 -37.56
CA LEU A 418 -24.16 19.13 -38.96
C LEU A 418 -23.41 17.83 -39.35
N ASP A 419 -22.59 17.28 -38.45
CA ASP A 419 -21.80 16.07 -38.72
C ASP A 419 -22.63 14.78 -38.62
N ASN A 420 -23.46 14.66 -37.57
CA ASN A 420 -24.33 13.50 -37.37
C ASN A 420 -25.62 13.92 -36.65
N PRO A 421 -26.77 14.04 -37.35
CA PRO A 421 -28.03 14.41 -36.70
C PRO A 421 -28.43 13.49 -35.53
N GLY A 422 -29.03 14.05 -34.48
CA GLY A 422 -29.55 13.30 -33.33
C GLY A 422 -29.33 13.98 -31.96
N PRO A 423 -29.33 13.23 -30.84
CA PRO A 423 -29.20 13.80 -29.49
C PRO A 423 -27.85 14.50 -29.25
N ILE A 424 -27.85 15.62 -28.53
CA ILE A 424 -26.61 16.38 -28.24
C ILE A 424 -25.79 15.67 -27.17
N PHE A 425 -26.45 15.21 -26.11
CA PHE A 425 -25.82 14.57 -24.98
C PHE A 425 -25.83 13.05 -25.12
N PHE A 426 -24.76 12.44 -24.65
CA PHE A 426 -24.66 11.02 -24.37
C PHE A 426 -24.68 10.85 -22.84
N SER A 427 -25.37 9.80 -22.38
CA SER A 427 -25.42 9.47 -20.96
C SER A 427 -25.27 7.97 -20.74
N GLN A 428 -24.51 7.58 -19.72
CA GLN A 428 -24.28 6.18 -19.38
C GLN A 428 -24.30 5.98 -17.87
N ILE A 429 -24.72 4.80 -17.40
CA ILE A 429 -24.63 4.45 -15.98
C ILE A 429 -23.18 4.07 -15.64
N ARG A 430 -22.71 4.59 -14.50
CA ARG A 430 -21.39 4.38 -13.94
C ARG A 430 -21.49 4.11 -12.45
N CYS A 431 -20.49 3.44 -11.91
CA CYS A 431 -20.34 3.24 -10.48
C CYS A 431 -19.45 4.34 -9.89
N GLY A 432 -19.87 4.88 -8.75
CA GLY A 432 -19.17 5.89 -7.97
C GLY A 432 -18.70 5.33 -6.64
N TRP A 433 -18.62 6.21 -5.65
CA TRP A 433 -18.18 5.86 -4.31
C TRP A 433 -19.05 4.75 -3.70
N MET A 434 -18.41 3.74 -3.09
CA MET A 434 -19.04 2.51 -2.58
C MET A 434 -19.89 1.74 -3.61
N GLY A 435 -19.63 1.93 -4.92
CA GLY A 435 -20.38 1.28 -5.99
C GLY A 435 -21.72 1.95 -6.32
N GLN A 436 -22.05 3.10 -5.71
CA GLN A 436 -23.30 3.82 -5.99
C GLN A 436 -23.42 4.15 -7.48
N GLN A 437 -24.55 3.77 -8.09
CA GLN A 437 -24.76 4.03 -9.51
C GLN A 437 -25.19 5.47 -9.75
N PHE A 438 -24.59 6.12 -10.75
CA PHE A 438 -24.97 7.46 -11.20
C PHE A 438 -24.89 7.58 -12.73
N ARG A 439 -25.53 8.61 -13.27
CA ARG A 439 -25.56 8.86 -14.72
C ARG A 439 -24.50 9.88 -15.10
N ILE A 440 -23.48 9.46 -15.85
CA ILE A 440 -22.46 10.36 -16.38
C ILE A 440 -22.98 11.10 -17.63
N TRP A 441 -22.62 12.38 -17.78
CA TRP A 441 -23.02 13.20 -18.93
C TRP A 441 -21.83 13.58 -19.80
N LYS A 442 -21.97 13.39 -21.12
CA LYS A 442 -20.96 13.81 -22.11
C LYS A 442 -21.63 14.44 -23.34
N PHE A 443 -20.90 15.21 -24.13
CA PHE A 443 -21.34 15.47 -25.50
C PHE A 443 -21.20 14.21 -26.33
N ARG A 444 -22.14 13.99 -27.24
CA ARG A 444 -22.10 12.84 -28.13
C ARG A 444 -20.93 12.97 -29.11
N SER A 445 -19.99 12.03 -29.03
CA SER A 445 -18.84 11.90 -29.94
C SER A 445 -18.90 10.67 -30.85
N MET A 446 -19.95 9.86 -30.73
CA MET A 446 -20.18 8.64 -31.51
C MET A 446 -21.51 8.69 -32.26
N CYS A 447 -21.65 7.88 -33.31
CA CYS A 447 -22.88 7.73 -34.07
C CYS A 447 -24.03 7.18 -33.20
N VAL A 448 -25.28 7.46 -33.59
CA VAL A 448 -26.46 6.91 -32.89
C VAL A 448 -26.44 5.39 -33.01
N GLY A 449 -26.60 4.68 -31.88
CA GLY A 449 -26.58 3.22 -31.84
C GLY A 449 -25.18 2.59 -31.72
N ALA A 450 -24.13 3.38 -31.46
CA ALA A 450 -22.75 2.92 -31.29
C ALA A 450 -22.57 1.78 -30.25
N GLU A 451 -23.40 1.72 -29.21
CA GLU A 451 -23.34 0.65 -28.20
C GLU A 451 -23.64 -0.73 -28.81
N ARG A 452 -24.54 -0.82 -29.81
CA ARG A 452 -24.90 -2.09 -30.46
C ARG A 452 -23.80 -2.61 -31.38
N LEU A 453 -22.97 -1.72 -31.89
CA LEU A 453 -21.83 -2.03 -32.76
C LEU A 453 -20.60 -2.44 -31.95
N GLN A 454 -20.63 -2.34 -30.61
CA GLN A 454 -19.47 -2.61 -29.77
C GLN A 454 -19.04 -4.09 -29.82
N ASP A 455 -20.02 -4.99 -29.85
CA ASP A 455 -19.77 -6.44 -29.80
C ASP A 455 -19.14 -6.96 -31.10
N ASP A 456 -19.26 -6.20 -32.19
CA ASP A 456 -18.72 -6.52 -33.52
C ASP A 456 -17.33 -5.89 -33.79
N ILE A 457 -16.74 -5.21 -32.81
CA ILE A 457 -15.47 -4.48 -32.96
C ILE A 457 -14.38 -5.13 -32.11
N ASP A 458 -13.23 -5.39 -32.73
CA ASP A 458 -12.06 -5.92 -32.03
C ASP A 458 -11.61 -5.02 -30.88
N ASN A 459 -11.45 -5.62 -29.70
CA ASN A 459 -10.91 -4.97 -28.52
C ASN A 459 -9.39 -5.13 -28.49
N HIS A 460 -8.66 -4.02 -28.51
CA HIS A 460 -7.19 -3.99 -28.49
C HIS A 460 -6.60 -3.84 -27.07
N ALA A 461 -7.42 -3.90 -26.03
CA ALA A 461 -6.96 -3.88 -24.64
C ALA A 461 -7.17 -5.22 -23.94
N ASP A 462 -6.27 -5.53 -23.00
CA ASP A 462 -6.31 -6.75 -22.21
C ASP A 462 -7.13 -6.54 -20.91
N GLY A 463 -8.03 -7.47 -20.63
CA GLY A 463 -8.83 -7.49 -19.40
C GLY A 463 -10.21 -6.82 -19.52
N LYS A 464 -10.64 -6.16 -18.44
CA LYS A 464 -12.04 -5.72 -18.23
C LYS A 464 -12.37 -4.37 -18.89
N ILE A 465 -11.59 -3.94 -19.88
CA ILE A 465 -11.72 -2.62 -20.53
C ILE A 465 -11.83 -2.77 -22.05
N PHE A 466 -12.56 -1.86 -22.67
CA PHE A 466 -12.65 -1.77 -24.13
C PHE A 466 -11.78 -0.61 -24.64
N LYS A 467 -10.92 -0.87 -25.63
CA LYS A 467 -10.13 0.16 -26.34
C LYS A 467 -9.91 -0.25 -27.80
N ASN A 468 -10.18 0.67 -28.72
CA ASN A 468 -9.86 0.48 -30.14
C ASN A 468 -9.27 1.80 -30.69
N GLU A 469 -8.09 1.73 -31.31
CA GLU A 469 -7.37 2.91 -31.80
C GLU A 469 -8.08 3.60 -32.98
N ASN A 470 -8.79 2.82 -33.81
CA ASN A 470 -9.51 3.30 -35.00
C ASN A 470 -11.00 2.92 -34.91
N ASP A 471 -11.64 3.27 -33.80
CA ASP A 471 -13.05 2.94 -33.58
C ASP A 471 -13.96 3.59 -34.65
N PRO A 472 -14.63 2.79 -35.51
CA PRO A 472 -15.45 3.29 -36.61
C PRO A 472 -16.71 4.02 -36.14
N ARG A 473 -17.07 3.91 -34.86
CA ARG A 473 -18.26 4.54 -34.27
C ARG A 473 -18.07 6.02 -33.99
N ILE A 474 -16.82 6.51 -33.97
CA ILE A 474 -16.49 7.90 -33.65
C ILE A 474 -16.74 8.79 -34.88
N THR A 475 -17.51 9.87 -34.72
CA THR A 475 -17.78 10.80 -35.82
C THR A 475 -16.58 11.74 -36.08
N ARG A 476 -16.59 12.51 -37.18
CA ARG A 476 -15.48 13.45 -37.48
C ARG A 476 -15.34 14.52 -36.42
N VAL A 477 -16.46 15.15 -36.02
CA VAL A 477 -16.51 16.11 -34.91
C VAL A 477 -16.22 15.41 -33.59
N GLY A 478 -16.72 14.18 -33.39
CA GLY A 478 -16.44 13.38 -32.21
C GLY A 478 -14.94 13.13 -31.97
N ARG A 479 -14.18 12.89 -33.05
CA ARG A 479 -12.72 12.74 -32.98
C ARG A 479 -12.04 14.01 -32.47
N PHE A 480 -12.50 15.17 -32.94
CA PHE A 480 -12.02 16.47 -32.43
C PHE A 480 -12.36 16.65 -30.95
N LEU A 481 -13.63 16.44 -30.57
CA LEU A 481 -14.09 16.61 -29.19
C LEU A 481 -13.32 15.72 -28.20
N ARG A 482 -13.08 14.45 -28.56
CA ARG A 482 -12.28 13.50 -27.77
C ARG A 482 -10.82 13.91 -27.66
N LYS A 483 -10.22 14.37 -28.76
CA LYS A 483 -8.82 14.85 -28.77
C LYS A 483 -8.62 16.04 -27.85
N THR A 484 -9.58 16.97 -27.80
CA THR A 484 -9.53 18.15 -26.94
C THR A 484 -10.18 17.93 -25.57
N SER A 485 -10.68 16.72 -25.27
CA SER A 485 -11.48 16.40 -24.08
C SER A 485 -12.70 17.32 -23.86
N LEU A 486 -13.18 17.97 -24.92
CA LEU A 486 -14.35 18.85 -24.85
C LEU A 486 -15.64 18.05 -24.66
N ASP A 487 -15.66 16.78 -25.07
CA ASP A 487 -16.81 15.89 -24.87
C ASP A 487 -17.11 15.63 -23.39
N GLU A 488 -16.14 15.83 -22.50
CA GLU A 488 -16.27 15.57 -21.06
C GLU A 488 -16.79 16.75 -20.25
N LEU A 489 -16.88 17.94 -20.85
CA LEU A 489 -17.33 19.16 -20.17
C LEU A 489 -18.69 19.06 -19.45
N PRO A 490 -19.70 18.33 -19.97
CA PRO A 490 -20.95 18.15 -19.23
C PRO A 490 -20.81 17.41 -17.89
N GLN A 491 -19.70 16.69 -17.66
CA GLN A 491 -19.43 16.00 -16.39
C GLN A 491 -19.22 16.95 -15.21
N PHE A 492 -18.91 18.24 -15.45
CA PHE A 492 -18.87 19.23 -14.37
C PHE A 492 -20.22 19.33 -13.63
N TRP A 493 -21.33 18.97 -14.27
CA TRP A 493 -22.63 18.83 -13.60
C TRP A 493 -22.63 17.70 -12.56
N ASN A 494 -22.02 16.57 -12.88
CA ASN A 494 -21.86 15.45 -11.94
C ASN A 494 -20.97 15.83 -10.76
N VAL A 495 -19.91 16.61 -11.01
CA VAL A 495 -19.08 17.18 -9.94
C VAL A 495 -19.89 18.13 -9.06
N LEU A 496 -20.69 19.02 -9.65
CA LEU A 496 -21.53 19.94 -8.88
C LEU A 496 -22.56 19.20 -8.02
N LYS A 497 -23.19 18.13 -8.52
CA LYS A 497 -24.09 17.26 -7.74
C LYS A 497 -23.39 16.46 -6.64
N GLY A 498 -22.07 16.28 -6.74
CA GLY A 498 -21.27 15.54 -5.78
C GLY A 498 -21.22 14.03 -6.05
N GLU A 499 -21.69 13.58 -7.21
CA GLU A 499 -21.53 12.20 -7.71
C GLU A 499 -20.07 11.93 -8.12
N MET A 500 -19.39 12.97 -8.63
CA MET A 500 -17.98 12.97 -9.01
C MET A 500 -17.21 14.06 -8.25
N SER A 501 -15.89 13.99 -8.34
CA SER A 501 -14.93 15.02 -7.93
C SER A 501 -14.16 15.53 -9.16
N LEU A 502 -13.47 16.67 -9.06
CA LEU A 502 -12.55 17.09 -10.11
C LEU A 502 -11.42 16.07 -10.28
N VAL A 503 -10.90 15.58 -9.15
CA VAL A 503 -9.82 14.58 -9.10
C VAL A 503 -10.28 13.36 -8.30
N GLY A 504 -10.08 12.19 -8.88
CA GLY A 504 -10.57 10.92 -8.34
C GLY A 504 -10.18 9.73 -9.21
N THR A 505 -10.68 8.56 -8.87
CA THR A 505 -10.47 7.32 -9.65
C THR A 505 -11.34 7.32 -10.92
N ARG A 506 -11.02 6.46 -11.88
CA ARG A 506 -11.86 6.30 -13.07
C ARG A 506 -13.24 5.75 -12.67
N PRO A 507 -14.37 6.32 -13.15
CA PRO A 507 -15.70 5.73 -12.95
C PRO A 507 -15.87 4.47 -13.82
N PRO A 508 -15.99 3.26 -13.26
CA PRO A 508 -16.19 2.04 -14.04
C PRO A 508 -17.65 1.84 -14.44
N ILE A 509 -17.87 0.95 -15.40
CA ILE A 509 -19.21 0.53 -15.83
C ILE A 509 -19.73 -0.55 -14.87
N PRO A 510 -21.03 -0.63 -14.56
CA PRO A 510 -21.56 -1.71 -13.73
C PRO A 510 -21.13 -3.11 -14.17
N LYS A 511 -21.13 -3.38 -15.48
CA LYS A 511 -20.66 -4.66 -16.05
C LYS A 511 -19.18 -4.97 -15.72
N GLU A 512 -18.33 -3.94 -15.63
CA GLU A 512 -16.92 -4.14 -15.22
C GLU A 512 -16.86 -4.55 -13.75
N VAL A 513 -17.64 -3.87 -12.88
CA VAL A 513 -17.67 -4.11 -11.44
C VAL A 513 -18.20 -5.51 -11.07
N GLU A 514 -19.14 -6.05 -11.87
CA GLU A 514 -19.70 -7.38 -11.62
C GLU A 514 -18.68 -8.52 -11.66
N ILE A 515 -17.62 -8.35 -12.44
CA ILE A 515 -16.56 -9.35 -12.59
C ILE A 515 -15.32 -9.01 -11.75
N TYR A 516 -15.40 -8.01 -10.86
CA TYR A 516 -14.26 -7.61 -10.03
C TYR A 516 -13.88 -8.67 -9.00
N ASP A 517 -12.56 -8.83 -8.82
CA ASP A 517 -12.03 -9.52 -7.66
C ASP A 517 -12.08 -8.61 -6.43
N VAL A 518 -12.04 -9.21 -5.23
CA VAL A 518 -12.24 -8.48 -3.97
C VAL A 518 -11.28 -7.29 -3.83
N PRO A 519 -9.97 -7.40 -4.13
CA PRO A 519 -9.07 -6.25 -4.03
C PRO A 519 -9.37 -5.15 -5.05
N GLU A 520 -9.97 -5.49 -6.19
CA GLU A 520 -10.25 -4.50 -7.24
C GLU A 520 -11.38 -3.55 -6.83
N TRP A 521 -12.27 -3.98 -5.93
CA TRP A 521 -13.34 -3.14 -5.40
C TRP A 521 -12.82 -1.91 -4.64
N GLN A 522 -11.65 -2.00 -3.98
CA GLN A 522 -11.02 -0.89 -3.23
C GLN A 522 -10.91 0.42 -4.03
N ARG A 523 -10.89 0.34 -5.37
CA ARG A 523 -10.90 1.53 -6.24
C ARG A 523 -12.15 2.42 -6.06
N LEU A 524 -13.21 1.87 -5.49
CA LEU A 524 -14.49 2.52 -5.23
C LEU A 524 -14.58 3.13 -3.83
N ASP A 525 -13.50 3.12 -3.02
CA ASP A 525 -13.46 3.76 -1.69
C ASP A 525 -13.40 5.29 -1.75
N VAL A 526 -13.22 5.85 -2.95
CA VAL A 526 -13.22 7.30 -3.21
C VAL A 526 -14.22 7.67 -4.31
N LYS A 527 -14.59 8.95 -4.35
CA LYS A 527 -15.40 9.47 -5.46
C LYS A 527 -14.61 9.42 -6.77
N PRO A 528 -15.24 9.02 -7.89
CA PRO A 528 -14.61 9.07 -9.19
C PRO A 528 -14.31 10.51 -9.60
N GLY A 529 -13.27 10.67 -10.42
CA GLY A 529 -12.76 11.96 -10.88
C GLY A 529 -13.03 12.22 -12.35
N MET A 530 -13.16 13.49 -12.73
CA MET A 530 -12.98 13.89 -14.12
C MET A 530 -11.53 13.62 -14.58
N THR A 531 -10.57 13.86 -13.69
CA THR A 531 -9.17 13.47 -13.88
C THR A 531 -8.63 12.62 -12.72
N GLY A 532 -7.48 11.99 -12.92
CA GLY A 532 -6.80 11.16 -11.93
C GLY A 532 -5.40 10.75 -12.39
N GLU A 533 -4.68 9.99 -11.56
CA GLU A 533 -3.35 9.44 -11.88
C GLU A 533 -3.38 8.62 -13.18
N TRP A 534 -4.47 7.89 -13.43
CA TRP A 534 -4.73 7.16 -14.67
C TRP A 534 -4.71 8.08 -15.90
N GLN A 535 -5.54 9.13 -15.91
CA GLN A 535 -5.69 10.07 -17.02
C GLN A 535 -4.35 10.74 -17.38
N VAL A 536 -3.51 10.95 -16.38
CA VAL A 536 -2.30 11.77 -16.48
C VAL A 536 -1.04 10.97 -16.79
N ASN A 537 -0.94 9.71 -16.34
CA ASN A 537 0.24 8.88 -16.53
C ASN A 537 0.05 7.71 -17.52
N GLY A 538 -1.19 7.41 -17.93
CA GLY A 538 -1.53 6.11 -18.49
C GLY A 538 -2.36 6.06 -19.77
N ARG A 539 -2.94 7.19 -20.21
CA ARG A 539 -4.05 7.22 -21.20
C ARG A 539 -3.79 6.43 -22.49
N SER A 540 -2.59 6.53 -23.09
CA SER A 540 -2.24 5.83 -24.33
C SER A 540 -1.48 4.52 -24.13
N LYS A 541 -0.60 4.42 -23.11
CA LYS A 541 0.39 3.33 -22.99
C LYS A 541 -0.07 2.12 -22.19
N ILE A 542 -1.08 2.26 -21.33
CA ILE A 542 -1.50 1.16 -20.46
C ILE A 542 -2.51 0.28 -21.20
N ARG A 543 -2.15 -0.99 -21.36
CA ARG A 543 -2.97 -2.04 -21.99
C ARG A 543 -3.60 -3.00 -20.99
N ASN A 544 -3.08 -3.02 -19.76
CA ASN A 544 -3.51 -3.96 -18.71
C ASN A 544 -4.42 -3.28 -17.68
N PHE A 545 -5.51 -3.96 -17.32
CA PHE A 545 -6.44 -3.50 -16.29
C PHE A 545 -5.79 -3.34 -14.90
N GLU A 546 -4.86 -4.24 -14.54
CA GLU A 546 -4.14 -4.19 -13.26
C GLU A 546 -3.35 -2.89 -13.05
N ASP A 547 -2.78 -2.34 -14.11
CA ASP A 547 -2.02 -1.09 -14.03
C ASP A 547 -2.95 0.11 -13.78
N ILE A 548 -4.21 0.03 -14.22
CA ILE A 548 -5.25 1.00 -13.85
C ILE A 548 -5.51 0.94 -12.35
N ILE A 549 -5.67 -0.28 -11.81
CA ILE A 549 -5.89 -0.50 -10.37
C ILE A 549 -4.72 0.06 -9.57
N LYS A 550 -3.47 -0.23 -9.95
CA LYS A 550 -2.30 0.31 -9.29
C LYS A 550 -2.29 1.84 -9.27
N LEU A 551 -2.67 2.50 -10.36
CA LEU A 551 -2.73 3.96 -10.42
C LEU A 551 -3.88 4.54 -9.58
N ASP A 552 -5.04 3.89 -9.58
CA ASP A 552 -6.20 4.29 -8.77
C ASP A 552 -5.90 4.13 -7.27
N LEU A 553 -5.29 3.01 -6.84
CA LEU A 553 -4.88 2.78 -5.46
C LEU A 553 -3.77 3.74 -5.03
N ARG A 554 -2.78 3.97 -5.90
CA ARG A 554 -1.72 4.96 -5.65
C ARG A 554 -2.27 6.36 -5.42
N TYR A 555 -3.30 6.76 -6.17
CA TYR A 555 -3.98 8.04 -5.95
C TYR A 555 -4.59 8.11 -4.55
N GLN A 556 -5.26 7.04 -4.10
CA GLN A 556 -5.87 6.98 -2.78
C GLN A 556 -4.80 7.09 -1.67
N GLU A 557 -3.75 6.28 -1.76
CA GLU A 557 -2.65 6.25 -0.78
C GLU A 557 -1.93 7.61 -0.65
N ASN A 558 -1.69 8.28 -1.78
CA ASN A 558 -0.94 9.54 -1.82
C ASN A 558 -1.84 10.78 -1.80
N TRP A 559 -3.14 10.60 -1.55
CA TRP A 559 -4.09 11.69 -1.65
C TRP A 559 -3.74 12.84 -0.71
N SER A 560 -3.66 14.03 -1.29
CA SER A 560 -3.59 15.31 -0.59
C SER A 560 -4.14 16.39 -1.51
N LEU A 561 -4.58 17.52 -0.95
CA LEU A 561 -5.05 18.65 -1.76
C LEU A 561 -4.00 19.16 -2.75
N MET A 562 -2.72 19.14 -2.35
CA MET A 562 -1.60 19.50 -3.23
C MET A 562 -1.42 18.48 -4.36
N HIS A 563 -1.61 17.19 -4.06
CA HIS A 563 -1.57 16.14 -5.07
C HIS A 563 -2.71 16.31 -6.09
N ASP A 564 -3.93 16.62 -5.63
CA ASP A 564 -5.06 16.93 -6.50
C ASP A 564 -4.74 18.12 -7.43
N LEU A 565 -4.20 19.21 -6.88
CA LEU A 565 -3.81 20.38 -7.67
C LEU A 565 -2.75 20.03 -8.72
N LYS A 566 -1.74 19.24 -8.33
CA LYS A 566 -0.69 18.76 -9.24
C LYS A 566 -1.29 17.93 -10.39
N LEU A 567 -2.24 17.05 -10.09
CA LEU A 567 -2.92 16.25 -11.10
C LEU A 567 -3.72 17.13 -12.06
N ILE A 568 -4.48 18.11 -11.57
CA ILE A 568 -5.21 19.07 -12.40
C ILE A 568 -4.27 19.80 -13.38
N VAL A 569 -3.17 20.37 -12.87
CA VAL A 569 -2.19 21.07 -13.70
C VAL A 569 -1.59 20.14 -14.75
N LYS A 570 -1.25 18.91 -14.35
CA LYS A 570 -0.67 17.93 -15.26
C LYS A 570 -1.66 17.49 -16.34
N THR A 571 -2.95 17.37 -16.03
CA THR A 571 -4.00 17.11 -17.03
C THR A 571 -4.07 18.21 -18.07
N ILE A 572 -4.01 19.47 -17.65
CA ILE A 572 -3.98 20.62 -18.57
C ILE A 572 -2.79 20.50 -19.52
N THR A 573 -1.59 20.19 -19.00
CA THR A 573 -0.41 20.00 -19.86
C THR A 573 -0.56 18.84 -20.86
N VAL A 574 -1.12 17.70 -20.43
CA VAL A 574 -1.30 16.53 -21.28
C VAL A 574 -2.30 16.78 -22.41
N VAL A 575 -3.35 17.55 -22.16
CA VAL A 575 -4.36 17.91 -23.19
C VAL A 575 -3.76 18.83 -24.26
N PHE A 576 -2.76 19.64 -23.92
CA PHE A 576 -2.09 20.54 -24.88
C PHE A 576 -0.89 19.90 -25.62
N ASP A 577 -0.33 18.80 -25.12
CA ASP A 577 0.72 18.05 -25.81
C ASP A 577 0.18 17.26 -27.03
N LYS A 578 0.74 17.52 -28.21
CA LYS A 578 0.28 16.99 -29.51
C LYS A 578 0.38 15.46 -29.64
N ASP A 579 1.26 14.81 -28.88
CA ASP A 579 1.53 13.37 -28.94
C ASP A 579 0.64 12.52 -28.00
N SER A 580 -0.19 13.17 -27.18
CA SER A 580 -1.09 12.51 -26.21
C SER A 580 -2.40 12.00 -26.83
N GLY A 581 -2.54 12.09 -28.16
CA GLY A 581 -3.76 11.82 -28.91
C GLY A 581 -4.16 10.35 -28.97
N GLY A 582 -4.46 9.75 -27.82
CA GLY A 582 -5.22 8.50 -27.72
C GLY A 582 -6.55 8.80 -27.04
N GLY A 583 -7.61 8.95 -27.84
CA GLY A 583 -8.97 9.02 -27.31
C GLY A 583 -9.34 7.74 -26.56
N PHE A 584 -10.30 7.87 -25.64
CA PHE A 584 -10.88 6.78 -24.87
C PHE A 584 -11.33 5.59 -25.72
#